data_AF-A0AAE0MHD2-F1
#
_entry.id   AF-A0AAE0MHD2-F1
#
_cell.length_a   1.000
_cell.length_b   1.000
_cell.length_c   1.000
_cell.angle_alpha   90.00
_cell.angle_beta   90.00
_cell.angle_gamma   90.00
#
_symmetry.space_group_name_H-M   'P 1'
#
loop_
_entity.id
_entity.type
_entity.pdbx_description
1 polymer ?
#
loop_
_entity_poly.entity_id
_entity_poly.type
_entity_poly.pdbx_seq_one_letter_code
_entity_poly.pdbx_strand_id
1 'polypeptide(L)'
;MRYIAPILALAACALADPLRINDANFNDRVALTVLERLTNLTEEQLMMNLTESGDQSLNDMMVRMIMESDGQQQFNTTDAISRLQDAQNGEGATTPWPLCQQSLACTLYSIQSNPLVDQLLYLVTMEVKWLGSPAKCSDQFEGNKGILQYFIDKGYTGPNTGISYPIASMIEGIQRGAALVLGPTDAALASAGSVTDTFGNPSTVLWQTFINGVKNGIFKDRASHDKAWSLALQSSLNYGNTKAVSAGITLNVNLKRWFNLIQVYCLLQQAEGSIKNVFNLVSLPLFSLLPSGFSVDKFVNWVFDVTSPKPLYCLSDAAWTNTNFDNLTTTSALLSSVTSLTKILPAFLQCFSLGCSS
;
A
#
# COMPACT_ATOMS: atom_id res chain seq x y z
N MET A 1 8.12 -7.14 37.13
CA MET A 1 9.39 -7.64 36.56
C MET A 1 9.33 -9.04 35.93
N ARG A 2 8.30 -9.88 36.14
CA ARG A 2 8.23 -11.25 35.55
C ARG A 2 7.94 -11.32 34.03
N TYR A 3 7.68 -10.21 33.36
CA TYR A 3 7.36 -10.15 31.92
C TYR A 3 8.52 -9.69 31.03
N ILE A 4 9.68 -9.35 31.60
CA ILE A 4 10.82 -8.83 30.83
C ILE A 4 11.56 -9.97 30.13
N ALA A 5 11.82 -11.09 30.83
CA ALA A 5 12.64 -12.19 30.30
C ALA A 5 12.16 -12.85 28.99
N PRO A 6 10.85 -13.06 28.73
CA PRO A 6 10.39 -13.62 27.45
C PRO A 6 10.60 -12.66 26.26
N ILE A 7 10.53 -11.34 26.51
CA ILE A 7 10.78 -10.32 25.49
C ILE A 7 12.26 -10.32 25.06
N LEU A 8 13.18 -10.60 26.02
CA LEU A 8 14.62 -10.69 25.78
C LEU A 8 15.01 -11.83 24.83
N ALA A 9 14.37 -12.99 24.96
CA ALA A 9 14.68 -14.17 24.14
C ALA A 9 14.14 -14.05 22.70
N LEU A 10 13.03 -13.33 22.51
CA LEU A 10 12.40 -13.12 21.20
C LEU A 10 13.16 -12.08 20.35
N ALA A 11 13.72 -11.04 20.96
CA ALA A 11 14.48 -10.01 20.24
C ALA A 11 15.81 -10.54 19.66
N ALA A 12 16.46 -11.50 20.34
CA ALA A 12 17.72 -12.09 19.88
C ALA A 12 17.55 -13.08 18.71
N CYS A 13 16.39 -13.75 18.58
CA CYS A 13 16.11 -14.68 17.49
C CYS A 13 15.64 -13.99 16.19
N ALA A 14 15.20 -12.73 16.23
CA ALA A 14 14.68 -12.02 15.06
C ALA A 14 15.78 -11.49 14.10
N LEU A 15 17.06 -11.73 14.39
CA LEU A 15 18.18 -11.17 13.61
C LEU A 15 18.78 -12.15 12.58
N ALA A 16 18.18 -13.32 12.37
CA ALA A 16 18.81 -14.41 11.61
C ALA A 16 18.42 -14.53 10.13
N ASP A 17 17.54 -13.67 9.59
CA ASP A 17 17.18 -13.69 8.17
C ASP A 17 17.28 -12.25 7.59
N PRO A 18 18.19 -11.98 6.64
CA PRO A 18 18.35 -10.64 6.08
C PRO A 18 17.16 -10.34 5.16
N LEU A 19 16.15 -9.69 5.73
CA LEU A 19 15.09 -9.03 4.98
C LEU A 19 15.70 -8.11 3.91
N ARG A 20 15.26 -8.25 2.65
CA ARG A 20 15.69 -7.46 1.47
C ARG A 20 15.29 -5.96 1.51
N ILE A 21 15.14 -5.40 2.70
CA ILE A 21 14.58 -4.06 2.96
C ILE A 21 15.69 -3.03 3.16
N ASN A 22 16.94 -3.49 3.28
CA ASN A 22 18.11 -2.66 3.50
C ASN A 22 18.56 -1.88 2.24
N ASP A 23 17.73 -1.86 1.21
CA ASP A 23 18.01 -1.09 0.01
C ASP A 23 17.71 0.39 0.27
N ALA A 24 18.74 1.23 0.18
CA ALA A 24 18.59 2.69 0.19
C ALA A 24 17.56 3.13 -0.88
N ASN A 25 17.36 2.28 -1.90
CA ASN A 25 16.59 2.55 -3.10
C ASN A 25 15.29 1.75 -3.18
N PHE A 26 14.60 1.42 -2.07
CA PHE A 26 13.31 0.71 -2.16
C PHE A 26 12.28 1.44 -3.07
N ASN A 27 12.30 2.77 -3.09
CA ASN A 27 11.46 3.55 -4.02
C ASN A 27 11.81 3.24 -5.48
N ASP A 28 13.08 3.02 -5.80
CA ASP A 28 13.52 2.59 -7.13
C ASP A 28 13.00 1.21 -7.49
N ARG A 29 12.79 0.32 -6.51
CA ARG A 29 12.22 -1.01 -6.77
C ARG A 29 10.76 -0.93 -7.21
N VAL A 30 9.98 -0.05 -6.58
CA VAL A 30 8.60 0.24 -7.00
C VAL A 30 8.64 0.88 -8.40
N ALA A 31 9.50 1.88 -8.61
CA ALA A 31 9.63 2.55 -9.89
C ALA A 31 10.06 1.58 -11.00
N LEU A 32 11.01 0.69 -10.73
CA LEU A 32 11.49 -0.35 -11.63
C LEU A 32 10.36 -1.30 -12.01
N THR A 33 9.62 -1.82 -11.02
CA THR A 33 8.46 -2.70 -11.27
C THR A 33 7.44 -2.04 -12.20
N VAL A 34 7.20 -0.73 -12.04
CA VAL A 34 6.29 0.04 -12.89
C VAL A 34 6.88 0.28 -14.28
N LEU A 35 8.16 0.65 -14.37
CA LEU A 35 8.86 0.92 -15.62
C LEU A 35 9.02 -0.34 -16.48
N GLU A 36 9.39 -1.47 -15.89
CA GLU A 36 9.44 -2.77 -16.57
C GLU A 36 8.06 -3.10 -17.16
N ARG A 37 6.99 -2.82 -16.39
CA ARG A 37 5.63 -3.03 -16.88
C ARG A 37 5.24 -2.09 -18.01
N LEU A 38 5.60 -0.81 -17.93
CA LEU A 38 5.25 0.21 -18.94
C LEU A 38 5.99 0.01 -20.26
N THR A 39 7.25 -0.42 -20.18
CA THR A 39 8.17 -0.42 -21.34
C THR A 39 8.45 -1.81 -21.88
N ASN A 40 8.17 -2.86 -21.11
CA ASN A 40 8.62 -4.23 -21.35
C ASN A 40 10.16 -4.33 -21.49
N LEU A 41 10.89 -3.38 -20.91
CA LEU A 41 12.35 -3.39 -20.82
C LEU A 41 12.78 -4.04 -19.51
N THR A 42 13.94 -4.67 -19.54
CA THR A 42 14.62 -5.19 -18.34
C THR A 42 15.23 -4.06 -17.51
N GLU A 43 15.53 -4.33 -16.24
CA GLU A 43 16.29 -3.42 -15.37
C GLU A 43 17.57 -2.89 -16.03
N GLU A 44 18.37 -3.74 -16.68
CA GLU A 44 19.60 -3.32 -17.36
C GLU A 44 19.32 -2.31 -18.47
N GLN A 45 18.28 -2.55 -19.27
CA GLN A 45 17.85 -1.63 -20.33
C GLN A 45 17.30 -0.30 -19.77
N LEU A 46 16.57 -0.36 -18.66
CA LEU A 46 16.05 0.85 -18.00
C LEU A 46 17.17 1.71 -17.42
N MET A 47 18.18 1.09 -16.82
CA MET A 47 19.34 1.81 -16.30
C MET A 47 20.20 2.44 -17.41
N MET A 48 20.31 1.78 -18.57
CA MET A 48 20.91 2.39 -19.77
C MET A 48 20.10 3.61 -20.23
N ASN A 49 18.78 3.46 -20.36
CA ASN A 49 17.90 4.55 -20.77
C ASN A 49 17.92 5.73 -19.78
N LEU A 50 18.08 5.46 -18.47
CA LEU A 50 18.17 6.50 -17.44
C LEU A 50 19.39 7.41 -17.64
N THR A 51 20.50 6.80 -18.04
CA THR A 51 21.74 7.52 -18.34
C THR A 51 21.59 8.39 -19.58
N GLU A 52 20.81 7.94 -20.57
CA GLU A 52 20.59 8.66 -21.84
C GLU A 52 19.53 9.77 -21.74
N SER A 53 18.48 9.57 -20.94
CA SER A 53 17.35 10.51 -20.85
C SER A 53 17.66 11.78 -20.05
N GLY A 54 18.72 11.76 -19.23
CA GLY A 54 19.05 12.85 -18.31
C GLY A 54 18.11 12.95 -17.10
N ASP A 55 17.25 11.94 -16.89
CA ASP A 55 16.43 11.81 -15.68
C ASP A 55 17.35 11.58 -14.47
N GLN A 56 17.06 12.21 -13.33
CA GLN A 56 17.94 12.12 -12.14
C GLN A 56 17.73 10.81 -11.36
N SER A 57 16.59 10.15 -11.56
CA SER A 57 16.21 8.92 -10.88
C SER A 57 15.22 8.08 -11.69
N LEU A 58 15.09 6.79 -11.36
CA LEU A 58 14.06 5.91 -11.93
C LEU A 58 12.65 6.45 -11.67
N ASN A 59 12.45 7.10 -10.52
CA ASN A 59 11.18 7.74 -10.20
C ASN A 59 10.85 8.88 -11.17
N ASP A 60 11.82 9.72 -11.54
CA ASP A 60 11.60 10.79 -12.52
C ASP A 60 11.26 10.25 -13.90
N MET A 61 11.97 9.20 -14.34
CA MET A 61 11.66 8.50 -15.60
C MET A 61 10.24 7.93 -15.57
N MET A 62 9.85 7.26 -14.48
CA MET A 62 8.51 6.69 -14.31
C MET A 62 7.43 7.77 -14.41
N VAL A 63 7.58 8.87 -13.68
CA VAL A 63 6.63 9.99 -13.70
C VAL A 63 6.52 10.56 -15.12
N ARG A 64 7.64 10.79 -15.79
CA ARG A 64 7.68 11.30 -17.17
C ARG A 64 6.94 10.36 -18.13
N MET A 65 7.22 9.07 -18.10
CA MET A 65 6.57 8.08 -18.97
C MET A 65 5.06 7.98 -18.73
N ILE A 66 4.61 8.05 -17.48
CA ILE A 66 3.18 8.07 -17.15
C ILE A 66 2.50 9.31 -17.75
N MET A 67 3.15 10.47 -17.66
CA MET A 67 2.61 11.72 -18.24
C MET A 67 2.62 11.69 -19.78
N GLU A 68 3.65 11.13 -20.41
CA GLU A 68 3.77 11.02 -21.87
C GLU A 68 2.78 10.01 -22.47
N SER A 69 2.44 8.94 -21.74
CA SER A 69 1.52 7.90 -22.20
C SER A 69 0.12 8.42 -22.56
N ASP A 70 -0.33 9.51 -21.92
CA ASP A 70 -1.62 10.15 -22.19
C ASP A 70 -1.62 10.97 -23.49
N GLY A 71 -0.48 11.58 -23.83
CA GLY A 71 -0.34 12.37 -25.06
C GLY A 71 -0.40 11.52 -26.32
N GLN A 72 -0.10 10.22 -26.21
CA GLN A 72 -0.12 9.24 -27.30
C GLN A 72 -1.45 8.43 -27.33
N GLN A 73 -2.23 8.40 -26.25
CA GLN A 73 -3.54 7.73 -26.19
C GLN A 73 -4.70 8.58 -26.73
N GLN A 74 -4.53 9.20 -27.91
CA GLN A 74 -5.70 9.40 -28.78
C GLN A 74 -6.15 8.01 -29.24
N PHE A 75 -7.03 7.38 -28.46
CA PHE A 75 -7.59 6.06 -28.74
C PHE A 75 -8.32 6.06 -30.09
N ASN A 76 -7.62 5.64 -31.14
CA ASN A 76 -8.27 5.14 -32.33
C ASN A 76 -8.91 3.80 -31.95
N THR A 77 -10.24 3.70 -32.03
CA THR A 77 -11.02 2.51 -31.71
C THR A 77 -10.54 1.25 -32.44
N THR A 78 -9.86 1.42 -33.58
CA THR A 78 -9.21 0.34 -34.33
C THR A 78 -8.03 -0.29 -33.58
N ASP A 79 -7.24 0.49 -32.85
CA ASP A 79 -6.05 -0.01 -32.11
C ASP A 79 -6.47 -0.80 -30.86
N ALA A 80 -7.53 -0.39 -30.18
CA ALA A 80 -8.11 -1.14 -29.06
C ALA A 80 -8.65 -2.52 -29.47
N ILE A 81 -9.27 -2.62 -30.66
CA ILE A 81 -9.80 -3.89 -31.19
C ILE A 81 -8.65 -4.83 -31.60
N SER A 82 -7.58 -4.32 -32.24
CA SER A 82 -6.40 -5.12 -32.58
C SER A 82 -5.74 -5.71 -31.33
N ARG A 83 -5.54 -4.89 -30.29
CA ARG A 83 -4.88 -5.34 -29.05
C ARG A 83 -5.72 -6.32 -28.23
N LEU A 84 -7.04 -6.23 -28.30
CA LEU A 84 -7.95 -7.23 -27.71
C LEU A 84 -7.88 -8.57 -28.46
N GLN A 85 -7.64 -8.55 -29.77
CA GLN A 85 -7.41 -9.77 -30.56
C GLN A 85 -6.04 -10.38 -30.26
N ASP A 86 -5.01 -9.56 -30.08
CA ASP A 86 -3.66 -10.03 -29.70
C ASP A 86 -3.65 -10.67 -28.29
N ALA A 87 -4.38 -10.07 -27.34
CA ALA A 87 -4.56 -10.63 -26.00
C ALA A 87 -5.31 -11.97 -25.98
N GLN A 88 -6.20 -12.22 -26.96
CA GLN A 88 -6.84 -13.53 -27.13
C GLN A 88 -5.92 -14.59 -27.72
N ASN A 89 -4.84 -14.18 -28.39
CA ASN A 89 -3.88 -15.07 -29.04
C ASN A 89 -2.68 -15.44 -28.14
N GLY A 90 -2.62 -14.95 -26.90
CA GLY A 90 -1.61 -15.36 -25.91
C GLY A 90 -0.19 -14.83 -26.17
N GLU A 91 -0.03 -13.90 -27.11
CA GLU A 91 1.22 -13.14 -27.26
C GLU A 91 1.23 -11.98 -26.24
N GLY A 92 2.40 -11.70 -25.67
CA GLY A 92 2.64 -10.80 -24.53
C GLY A 92 2.36 -9.31 -24.79
N ALA A 93 1.27 -8.98 -25.47
CA ALA A 93 0.75 -7.62 -25.55
C ALA A 93 0.22 -7.20 -24.18
N THR A 94 0.66 -6.02 -23.73
CA THR A 94 0.06 -5.31 -22.61
C THR A 94 -1.42 -5.13 -22.90
N THR A 95 -2.29 -5.89 -22.22
CA THR A 95 -3.73 -5.65 -22.30
C THR A 95 -3.97 -4.20 -21.92
N PRO A 96 -4.52 -3.36 -22.81
CA PRO A 96 -4.81 -1.99 -22.46
C PRO A 96 -5.76 -2.02 -21.27
N TRP A 97 -5.34 -1.33 -20.20
CA TRP A 97 -6.14 -1.18 -19.01
C TRP A 97 -7.56 -0.71 -19.36
N PRO A 98 -8.60 -1.12 -18.62
CA PRO A 98 -9.96 -0.78 -19.00
C PRO A 98 -10.14 0.76 -18.96
N LEU A 99 -10.90 1.29 -19.92
CA LEU A 99 -11.16 2.73 -20.09
C LEU A 99 -11.64 3.44 -18.81
N CYS A 100 -12.22 2.68 -17.87
CA CYS A 100 -12.67 3.18 -16.59
C CYS A 100 -11.59 3.92 -15.77
N GLN A 101 -10.30 3.67 -16.00
CA GLN A 101 -9.23 4.34 -15.27
C GLN A 101 -9.19 5.84 -15.55
N GLN A 102 -9.42 6.24 -16.81
CA GLN A 102 -9.39 7.64 -17.24
C GLN A 102 -10.45 8.48 -16.52
N SER A 103 -11.52 7.82 -16.08
CA SER A 103 -12.63 8.42 -15.35
C SER A 103 -12.68 8.05 -13.86
N LEU A 104 -11.65 7.40 -13.32
CA LEU A 104 -11.63 6.87 -11.93
C LEU A 104 -12.88 6.05 -11.58
N ALA A 105 -13.41 5.27 -12.53
CA ALA A 105 -14.70 4.57 -12.44
C ALA A 105 -14.58 3.04 -12.57
N CYS A 106 -13.39 2.50 -12.31
CA CYS A 106 -13.18 1.07 -12.30
C CYS A 106 -13.82 0.44 -11.05
N THR A 107 -14.68 -0.55 -11.29
CA THR A 107 -15.26 -1.37 -10.23
C THR A 107 -14.23 -2.34 -9.67
N LEU A 108 -14.49 -2.86 -8.46
CA LEU A 108 -13.67 -3.85 -7.79
C LEU A 108 -13.33 -5.01 -8.70
N TYR A 109 -14.31 -5.56 -9.41
CA TYR A 109 -14.11 -6.70 -10.31
C TYR A 109 -13.29 -6.33 -11.55
N SER A 110 -13.38 -5.09 -12.03
CA SER A 110 -12.56 -4.61 -13.14
C SER A 110 -11.10 -4.44 -12.72
N ILE A 111 -10.83 -4.03 -11.48
CA ILE A 111 -9.46 -3.91 -10.96
C ILE A 111 -8.91 -5.30 -10.64
N GLN A 112 -9.71 -6.12 -9.96
CA GLN A 112 -9.33 -7.44 -9.46
C GLN A 112 -9.03 -8.43 -10.58
N SER A 113 -9.62 -8.25 -11.77
CA SER A 113 -9.32 -9.06 -12.95
C SER A 113 -7.94 -8.79 -13.55
N ASN A 114 -7.28 -7.70 -13.16
CA ASN A 114 -5.93 -7.36 -13.60
C ASN A 114 -4.87 -7.90 -12.62
N PRO A 115 -3.66 -8.23 -13.12
CA PRO A 115 -2.52 -8.58 -12.27
C PRO A 115 -2.13 -7.50 -11.25
N LEU A 116 -1.51 -7.87 -10.13
CA LEU A 116 -1.09 -6.89 -9.10
C LEU A 116 -0.08 -5.85 -9.62
N VAL A 117 0.81 -6.23 -10.55
CA VAL A 117 1.76 -5.28 -11.17
C VAL A 117 1.03 -4.18 -11.93
N ASP A 118 -0.03 -4.56 -12.64
CA ASP A 118 -0.91 -3.63 -13.30
C ASP A 118 -1.59 -2.76 -12.23
N GLN A 119 -2.12 -3.36 -11.17
CA GLN A 119 -2.84 -2.62 -10.12
C GLN A 119 -1.93 -1.59 -9.44
N LEU A 120 -0.64 -1.90 -9.28
CA LEU A 120 0.38 -0.98 -8.80
C LEU A 120 0.60 0.18 -9.79
N LEU A 121 0.75 -0.13 -11.09
CA LEU A 121 0.82 0.90 -12.13
C LEU A 121 -0.41 1.82 -12.09
N TYR A 122 -1.61 1.29 -11.87
CA TYR A 122 -2.81 2.11 -11.76
C TYR A 122 -2.75 3.04 -10.54
N LEU A 123 -2.35 2.54 -9.37
CA LEU A 123 -2.20 3.36 -8.17
C LEU A 123 -1.21 4.51 -8.39
N VAL A 124 -0.04 4.22 -8.96
CA VAL A 124 0.97 5.25 -9.27
C VAL A 124 0.47 6.23 -10.33
N THR A 125 -0.23 5.75 -11.35
CA THR A 125 -0.88 6.62 -12.34
C THR A 125 -1.86 7.57 -11.65
N MET A 126 -2.62 7.08 -10.66
CA MET A 126 -3.53 7.94 -9.93
C MET A 126 -2.83 9.03 -9.12
N GLU A 127 -1.71 8.67 -8.51
CA GLU A 127 -0.90 9.61 -7.75
C GLU A 127 -0.36 10.74 -8.63
N VAL A 128 0.22 10.37 -9.77
CA VAL A 128 0.81 11.32 -10.72
C VAL A 128 -0.25 12.23 -11.33
N LYS A 129 -1.38 11.66 -11.79
CA LYS A 129 -2.36 12.42 -12.59
C LYS A 129 -3.39 13.19 -11.75
N TRP A 130 -3.91 12.58 -10.69
CA TRP A 130 -5.08 13.13 -9.99
C TRP A 130 -4.78 13.52 -8.54
N LEU A 131 -3.93 12.76 -7.84
CA LEU A 131 -3.72 12.97 -6.41
C LEU A 131 -2.61 14.00 -6.11
N GLY A 132 -1.66 14.22 -7.02
CA GLY A 132 -0.62 15.25 -6.86
C GLY A 132 -1.18 16.66 -6.90
N SER A 133 -1.92 16.99 -7.96
CA SER A 133 -2.64 18.26 -8.10
C SER A 133 -4.00 17.99 -8.76
N PRO A 134 -5.12 18.52 -8.24
CA PRO A 134 -5.23 19.50 -7.16
C PRO A 134 -5.39 18.88 -5.75
N ALA A 135 -5.32 17.56 -5.58
CA ALA A 135 -5.59 16.93 -4.28
C ALA A 135 -4.45 17.05 -3.25
N LYS A 136 -3.21 17.28 -3.69
CA LYS A 136 -2.02 17.47 -2.84
C LYS A 136 -1.75 16.29 -1.89
N CYS A 137 -1.96 15.07 -2.36
CA CYS A 137 -1.80 13.85 -1.56
C CYS A 137 -1.15 12.70 -2.35
N SER A 138 -0.31 12.99 -3.36
CA SER A 138 0.35 11.96 -4.19
C SER A 138 1.26 11.04 -3.39
N ASP A 139 1.86 11.52 -2.31
CA ASP A 139 2.75 10.76 -1.43
C ASP A 139 2.00 10.00 -0.33
N GLN A 140 0.68 10.14 -0.20
CA GLN A 140 -0.07 9.59 0.94
C GLN A 140 -0.45 8.11 0.77
N PHE A 141 -0.04 7.45 -0.31
CA PHE A 141 -0.38 6.06 -0.61
C PHE A 141 0.85 5.17 -0.84
N GLU A 142 2.04 5.66 -0.50
CA GLU A 142 3.30 4.90 -0.58
C GLU A 142 3.24 3.61 0.24
N GLY A 143 2.66 3.68 1.45
CA GLY A 143 2.41 2.51 2.28
C GLY A 143 1.57 1.42 1.56
N ASN A 144 0.61 1.83 0.71
CA ASN A 144 -0.17 0.90 -0.09
C ASN A 144 0.68 0.26 -1.21
N LYS A 145 1.58 1.02 -1.86
CA LYS A 145 2.54 0.46 -2.81
C LYS A 145 3.44 -0.59 -2.17
N GLY A 146 3.89 -0.35 -0.94
CA GLY A 146 4.65 -1.33 -0.16
C GLY A 146 3.93 -2.66 -0.01
N ILE A 147 2.61 -2.64 0.25
CA ILE A 147 1.79 -3.86 0.28
C ILE A 147 1.76 -4.54 -1.10
N LEU A 148 1.48 -3.79 -2.18
CA LEU A 148 1.42 -4.37 -3.52
C LEU A 148 2.76 -4.97 -3.94
N GLN A 149 3.85 -4.23 -3.77
CA GLN A 149 5.20 -4.67 -4.11
C GLN A 149 5.55 -5.97 -3.40
N TYR A 150 5.21 -6.08 -2.11
CA TYR A 150 5.42 -7.29 -1.34
C TYR A 150 4.76 -8.52 -1.98
N PHE A 151 3.48 -8.41 -2.37
CA PHE A 151 2.78 -9.53 -2.99
C PHE A 151 3.23 -9.82 -4.41
N ILE A 152 3.64 -8.81 -5.17
CA ILE A 152 4.28 -8.98 -6.48
C ILE A 152 5.55 -9.81 -6.32
N ASP A 153 6.40 -9.46 -5.37
CA ASP A 153 7.67 -10.15 -5.11
C ASP A 153 7.49 -11.60 -4.61
N LYS A 154 6.39 -11.88 -3.89
CA LYS A 154 6.02 -13.24 -3.47
C LYS A 154 5.29 -14.03 -4.57
N GLY A 155 5.12 -13.47 -5.76
CA GLY A 155 4.45 -14.13 -6.89
C GLY A 155 2.93 -14.24 -6.77
N TYR A 156 2.30 -13.47 -5.88
CA TYR A 156 0.84 -13.39 -5.75
C TYR A 156 0.24 -12.37 -6.72
N THR A 157 0.64 -12.45 -8.00
CA THR A 157 0.32 -11.43 -9.00
C THR A 157 -1.01 -11.65 -9.69
N GLY A 158 -1.57 -12.87 -9.67
CA GLY A 158 -2.73 -13.23 -10.48
C GLY A 158 -4.08 -12.73 -9.95
N PRO A 159 -5.09 -12.59 -10.85
CA PRO A 159 -6.47 -12.36 -10.47
C PRO A 159 -7.06 -13.60 -9.76
N ASN A 160 -8.24 -13.44 -9.16
CA ASN A 160 -8.97 -14.50 -8.45
C ASN A 160 -8.19 -15.16 -7.31
N THR A 161 -7.23 -14.44 -6.75
CA THR A 161 -6.50 -14.85 -5.54
C THR A 161 -7.08 -14.19 -4.31
N GLY A 162 -6.83 -14.78 -3.14
CA GLY A 162 -7.29 -14.23 -1.86
C GLY A 162 -6.81 -12.80 -1.58
N ILE A 163 -5.69 -12.37 -2.18
CA ILE A 163 -5.16 -11.01 -2.04
C ILE A 163 -5.64 -10.05 -3.14
N SER A 164 -5.99 -10.55 -4.33
CA SER A 164 -6.46 -9.72 -5.45
C SER A 164 -7.70 -8.89 -5.10
N TYR A 165 -8.66 -9.45 -4.35
CA TYR A 165 -9.89 -8.75 -3.94
C TYR A 165 -9.65 -7.63 -2.91
N PRO A 166 -8.91 -7.85 -1.80
CA PRO A 166 -8.52 -6.79 -0.86
C PRO A 166 -7.77 -5.64 -1.49
N ILE A 167 -6.78 -5.92 -2.36
CA ILE A 167 -6.01 -4.88 -3.04
C ILE A 167 -6.89 -4.12 -4.03
N ALA A 168 -7.68 -4.83 -4.84
CA ALA A 168 -8.64 -4.19 -5.74
C ALA A 168 -9.65 -3.32 -5.00
N SER A 169 -10.15 -3.78 -3.84
CA SER A 169 -11.06 -3.01 -2.99
C SER A 169 -10.41 -1.75 -2.41
N MET A 170 -9.12 -1.80 -2.09
CA MET A 170 -8.34 -0.64 -1.64
C MET A 170 -8.19 0.38 -2.76
N ILE A 171 -7.83 -0.07 -3.96
CA ILE A 171 -7.68 0.78 -5.15
C ILE A 171 -9.05 1.36 -5.59
N GLU A 172 -10.13 0.58 -5.54
CA GLU A 172 -11.50 1.09 -5.75
C GLU A 172 -11.85 2.16 -4.72
N GLY A 173 -11.56 1.91 -3.43
CA GLY A 173 -11.78 2.90 -2.38
C GLY A 173 -11.07 4.22 -2.67
N ILE A 174 -9.78 4.16 -3.00
CA ILE A 174 -8.93 5.32 -3.29
C ILE A 174 -9.43 6.06 -4.54
N GLN A 175 -9.61 5.37 -5.68
CA GLN A 175 -10.01 6.01 -6.93
C GLN A 175 -11.38 6.68 -6.79
N ARG A 176 -12.33 6.04 -6.11
CA ARG A 176 -13.69 6.55 -5.97
C ARG A 176 -13.73 7.69 -4.97
N GLY A 177 -12.93 7.60 -3.90
CA GLY A 177 -12.70 8.71 -2.98
C GLY A 177 -12.13 9.93 -3.70
N ALA A 178 -11.15 9.73 -4.57
CA ALA A 178 -10.56 10.78 -5.40
C ALA A 178 -11.57 11.37 -6.38
N ALA A 179 -12.33 10.52 -7.09
CA ALA A 179 -13.38 10.95 -8.02
C ALA A 179 -14.42 11.85 -7.34
N LEU A 180 -14.81 11.53 -6.11
CA LEU A 180 -15.74 12.34 -5.31
C LEU A 180 -15.17 13.71 -4.89
N VAL A 181 -13.85 13.81 -4.69
CA VAL A 181 -13.18 15.07 -4.32
C VAL A 181 -12.86 15.94 -5.54
N LEU A 182 -12.52 15.30 -6.67
CA LEU A 182 -12.03 15.96 -7.88
C LEU A 182 -13.11 16.19 -8.92
N GLY A 183 -14.08 15.27 -9.01
CA GLY A 183 -15.15 15.27 -10.00
C GLY A 183 -15.92 16.58 -10.14
N PRO A 184 -16.28 17.28 -9.04
CA PRO A 184 -16.95 18.57 -9.15
C PRO A 184 -16.12 19.68 -9.81
N THR A 185 -14.78 19.53 -9.84
CA THR A 185 -13.85 20.54 -10.36
C THR A 185 -13.15 20.14 -11.66
N ASP A 186 -13.22 18.86 -12.04
CA ASP A 186 -12.58 18.32 -13.24
C ASP A 186 -13.64 17.98 -14.29
N ALA A 187 -13.59 18.65 -15.45
CA ALA A 187 -14.61 18.52 -16.49
C ALA A 187 -14.64 17.11 -17.13
N ALA A 188 -13.49 16.44 -17.23
CA ALA A 188 -13.42 15.09 -17.77
C ALA A 188 -14.09 14.11 -16.81
N LEU A 189 -13.79 14.20 -15.51
CA LEU A 189 -14.42 13.37 -14.49
C LEU A 189 -15.91 13.68 -14.31
N ALA A 190 -16.32 14.95 -14.39
CA ALA A 190 -17.72 15.36 -14.29
C ALA A 190 -18.59 14.73 -15.40
N SER A 191 -18.04 14.61 -16.61
CA SER A 191 -18.75 14.06 -17.77
C SER A 191 -18.91 12.52 -17.73
N ALA A 192 -18.12 11.82 -16.92
CA ALA A 192 -18.13 10.37 -16.83
C ALA A 192 -19.33 9.77 -16.05
N GLY A 193 -20.35 10.57 -15.73
CA GLY A 193 -21.66 10.10 -15.27
C GLY A 193 -21.71 9.43 -13.88
N SER A 194 -20.58 9.32 -13.18
CA SER A 194 -20.46 8.49 -11.99
C SER A 194 -19.88 9.23 -10.78
N VAL A 195 -19.70 10.55 -10.78
CA VAL A 195 -18.99 11.26 -9.67
C VAL A 195 -19.59 11.11 -8.26
N THR A 196 -20.76 10.50 -8.10
CA THR A 196 -21.40 10.21 -6.80
C THR A 196 -21.41 8.73 -6.40
N ASP A 197 -21.02 7.81 -7.30
CA ASP A 197 -21.13 6.37 -7.05
C ASP A 197 -19.96 5.86 -6.18
N THR A 198 -20.27 5.02 -5.20
CA THR A 198 -19.31 4.35 -4.33
C THR A 198 -19.11 2.88 -4.69
N PHE A 199 -19.88 2.36 -5.65
CA PHE A 199 -19.96 0.92 -5.99
C PHE A 199 -20.26 0.01 -4.78
N GLY A 200 -20.83 0.58 -3.72
CA GLY A 200 -21.11 -0.12 -2.46
C GLY A 200 -19.88 -0.39 -1.60
N ASN A 201 -18.71 0.17 -1.94
CA ASN A 201 -17.50 0.04 -1.14
C ASN A 201 -17.53 1.03 0.03
N PRO A 202 -17.57 0.55 1.29
CA PRO A 202 -17.68 1.43 2.46
C PRO A 202 -16.44 2.31 2.66
N SER A 203 -15.28 1.93 2.12
CA SER A 203 -14.06 2.71 2.28
C SER A 203 -14.02 3.95 1.39
N THR A 204 -14.83 4.02 0.33
CA THR A 204 -14.86 5.16 -0.60
C THR A 204 -15.12 6.48 0.13
N VAL A 205 -16.08 6.54 1.05
CA VAL A 205 -16.39 7.77 1.81
C VAL A 205 -15.27 8.11 2.80
N LEU A 206 -14.58 7.10 3.33
CA LEU A 206 -13.43 7.30 4.22
C LEU A 206 -12.23 7.85 3.45
N TRP A 207 -11.96 7.32 2.26
CA TRP A 207 -10.92 7.85 1.37
C TRP A 207 -11.27 9.25 0.85
N GLN A 208 -12.52 9.53 0.50
CA GLN A 208 -12.98 10.88 0.17
C GLN A 208 -12.70 11.85 1.33
N THR A 209 -13.07 11.46 2.55
CA THR A 209 -12.84 12.26 3.75
C THR A 209 -11.35 12.51 3.98
N PHE A 210 -10.53 11.47 3.84
CA PHE A 210 -9.08 11.57 3.96
C PHE A 210 -8.47 12.50 2.90
N ILE A 211 -8.73 12.26 1.62
CA ILE A 211 -8.19 13.04 0.50
C ILE A 211 -8.62 14.51 0.61
N ASN A 212 -9.90 14.77 0.90
CA ASN A 212 -10.39 16.13 1.12
C ASN A 212 -9.76 16.78 2.35
N GLY A 213 -9.49 15.99 3.39
CA GLY A 213 -8.79 16.42 4.60
C GLY A 213 -7.36 16.88 4.33
N VAL A 214 -6.60 16.09 3.56
CA VAL A 214 -5.23 16.45 3.13
C VAL A 214 -5.27 17.69 2.24
N LYS A 215 -6.11 17.68 1.19
CA LYS A 215 -6.27 18.79 0.23
C LYS A 215 -6.50 20.14 0.92
N ASN A 216 -7.33 20.15 1.96
CA ASN A 216 -7.73 21.37 2.68
C ASN A 216 -6.91 21.61 3.96
N GLY A 217 -5.88 20.81 4.24
CA GLY A 217 -5.05 20.93 5.45
C GLY A 217 -5.84 20.81 6.76
N ILE A 218 -6.86 19.94 6.78
CA ILE A 218 -7.74 19.71 7.94
C ILE A 218 -7.00 18.94 9.04
N PHE A 219 -6.11 18.02 8.67
CA PHE A 219 -5.31 17.26 9.64
C PHE A 219 -4.21 18.16 10.21
N LYS A 220 -4.46 18.73 11.40
CA LYS A 220 -3.52 19.61 12.11
C LYS A 220 -2.44 18.86 12.87
N ASP A 221 -2.66 17.57 13.09
CA ASP A 221 -1.79 16.68 13.82
C ASP A 221 -1.75 15.31 13.15
N ARG A 222 -0.67 14.59 13.41
CA ARG A 222 -0.44 13.26 12.84
C ARG A 222 -1.49 12.24 13.28
N ALA A 223 -1.94 12.29 14.53
CA ALA A 223 -2.87 11.28 15.04
C ALA A 223 -4.23 11.34 14.33
N SER A 224 -4.73 12.54 14.01
CA SER A 224 -5.96 12.69 13.22
C SER A 224 -5.79 12.23 11.76
N HIS A 225 -4.63 12.53 11.16
CA HIS A 225 -4.25 12.04 9.83
C HIS A 225 -4.20 10.50 9.77
N ASP A 226 -3.37 9.91 10.63
CA ASP A 226 -3.08 8.48 10.72
C ASP A 226 -4.35 7.68 11.04
N LYS A 227 -5.23 8.20 11.89
CA LYS A 227 -6.55 7.62 12.15
C LYS A 227 -7.44 7.60 10.91
N ALA A 228 -7.53 8.70 10.17
CA ALA A 228 -8.37 8.78 8.98
C ALA A 228 -7.88 7.80 7.88
N TRP A 229 -6.56 7.78 7.65
CA TRP A 229 -5.94 6.87 6.68
C TRP A 229 -6.15 5.40 7.04
N SER A 230 -5.85 5.02 8.28
CA SER A 230 -5.96 3.63 8.75
C SER A 230 -7.40 3.11 8.79
N LEU A 231 -8.39 3.96 9.07
CA LEU A 231 -9.81 3.59 8.96
C LEU A 231 -10.19 3.28 7.50
N ALA A 232 -9.72 4.10 6.56
CA ALA A 232 -9.99 3.91 5.14
C ALA A 232 -9.32 2.62 4.60
N LEU A 233 -8.05 2.38 4.96
CA LEU A 233 -7.35 1.14 4.61
C LEU A 233 -8.06 -0.08 5.20
N GLN A 234 -8.31 -0.09 6.51
CA GLN A 234 -8.94 -1.23 7.20
C GLN A 234 -10.31 -1.56 6.60
N SER A 235 -11.13 -0.53 6.35
CA SER A 235 -12.45 -0.70 5.73
C SER A 235 -12.34 -1.32 4.33
N SER A 236 -11.35 -0.89 3.54
CA SER A 236 -11.10 -1.43 2.19
C SER A 236 -10.72 -2.91 2.24
N LEU A 237 -9.74 -3.26 3.07
CA LEU A 237 -9.26 -4.63 3.15
C LEU A 237 -10.35 -5.58 3.67
N ASN A 238 -11.16 -5.12 4.63
CA ASN A 238 -12.30 -5.88 5.14
C ASN A 238 -13.37 -6.09 4.05
N TYR A 239 -13.73 -5.05 3.29
CA TYR A 239 -14.70 -5.16 2.20
C TYR A 239 -14.21 -6.15 1.13
N GLY A 240 -12.97 -6.01 0.66
CA GLY A 240 -12.39 -6.93 -0.31
C GLY A 240 -12.29 -8.36 0.20
N ASN A 241 -11.95 -8.58 1.48
CA ASN A 241 -11.97 -9.91 2.08
C ASN A 241 -13.38 -10.52 2.09
N THR A 242 -14.41 -9.73 2.45
CA THR A 242 -15.81 -10.18 2.34
C THR A 242 -16.16 -10.57 0.92
N LYS A 243 -15.75 -9.80 -0.09
CA LYS A 243 -15.98 -10.13 -1.50
C LYS A 243 -15.24 -11.39 -1.95
N ALA A 244 -14.01 -11.60 -1.50
CA ALA A 244 -13.27 -12.83 -1.77
C ALA A 244 -14.04 -14.06 -1.25
N VAL A 245 -14.50 -13.99 0.01
CA VAL A 245 -15.29 -15.08 0.62
C VAL A 245 -16.61 -15.30 -0.12
N SER A 246 -17.32 -14.23 -0.50
CA SER A 246 -18.55 -14.34 -1.30
C SER A 246 -18.31 -14.95 -2.69
N ALA A 247 -17.11 -14.78 -3.25
CA ALA A 247 -16.68 -15.41 -4.50
C ALA A 247 -16.17 -16.85 -4.32
N GLY A 248 -16.26 -17.42 -3.12
CA GLY A 248 -15.79 -18.79 -2.82
C GLY A 248 -14.27 -18.90 -2.64
N ILE A 249 -13.54 -17.78 -2.57
CA ILE A 249 -12.09 -17.79 -2.37
C ILE A 249 -11.78 -18.01 -0.90
N THR A 250 -11.00 -19.05 -0.61
CA THR A 250 -10.52 -19.35 0.74
C THR A 250 -9.13 -18.76 0.95
N LEU A 251 -8.97 -17.96 2.00
CA LEU A 251 -7.65 -17.46 2.40
C LEU A 251 -6.80 -18.60 2.98
N ASN A 252 -5.57 -18.72 2.48
CA ASN A 252 -4.57 -19.58 3.09
C ASN A 252 -4.11 -19.00 4.45
N VAL A 253 -3.37 -19.81 5.22
CA VAL A 253 -2.92 -19.42 6.57
C VAL A 253 -2.06 -18.14 6.57
N ASN A 254 -1.17 -17.97 5.59
CA ASN A 254 -0.28 -16.81 5.51
C ASN A 254 -1.07 -15.53 5.22
N LEU A 255 -2.08 -15.59 4.36
CA LEU A 255 -2.97 -14.45 4.10
C LEU A 255 -3.79 -14.09 5.34
N LYS A 256 -4.37 -15.06 6.04
CA LYS A 256 -5.08 -14.81 7.31
C LYS A 256 -4.18 -14.11 8.33
N ARG A 257 -2.94 -14.60 8.46
CA ARG A 257 -1.91 -14.03 9.32
C ARG A 257 -1.56 -12.59 8.93
N TRP A 258 -1.38 -12.34 7.64
CA TRP A 258 -1.18 -11.01 7.09
C TRP A 258 -2.35 -10.06 7.42
N PHE A 259 -3.60 -10.49 7.20
CA PHE A 259 -4.77 -9.70 7.56
C PHE A 259 -4.85 -9.37 9.05
N ASN A 260 -4.52 -10.32 9.91
CA ASN A 260 -4.48 -10.08 11.35
C ASN A 260 -3.46 -9.00 11.70
N LEU A 261 -2.25 -9.07 11.13
CA LEU A 261 -1.22 -8.08 11.38
C LEU A 261 -1.62 -6.69 10.84
N ILE A 262 -2.19 -6.61 9.64
CA ILE A 262 -2.61 -5.31 9.08
C ILE A 262 -3.79 -4.71 9.85
N GLN A 263 -4.72 -5.52 10.34
CA GLN A 263 -5.77 -5.03 11.25
C GLN A 263 -5.17 -4.46 12.54
N VAL A 264 -4.20 -5.17 13.12
CA VAL A 264 -3.44 -4.70 14.27
C VAL A 264 -2.71 -3.40 13.96
N TYR A 265 -2.00 -3.31 12.84
CA TYR A 265 -1.33 -2.09 12.38
C TYR A 265 -2.32 -0.92 12.31
N CYS A 266 -3.49 -1.12 11.69
CA CYS A 266 -4.51 -0.07 11.58
C CYS A 266 -5.03 0.35 12.96
N LEU A 267 -5.32 -0.60 13.86
CA LEU A 267 -5.76 -0.28 15.22
C LEU A 267 -4.70 0.49 16.00
N LEU A 268 -3.44 0.11 15.80
CA LEU A 268 -2.32 0.77 16.44
C LEU A 268 -2.19 2.21 15.93
N GLN A 269 -2.24 2.40 14.62
CA GLN A 269 -2.19 3.71 13.98
C GLN A 269 -3.35 4.62 14.42
N GLN A 270 -4.58 4.07 14.57
CA GLN A 270 -5.74 4.81 15.12
C GLN A 270 -5.56 5.24 16.59
N ALA A 271 -4.66 4.59 17.32
CA ALA A 271 -4.38 4.82 18.74
C ALA A 271 -2.97 5.37 18.98
N GLU A 272 -2.38 6.07 18.01
CA GLU A 272 -0.98 6.55 18.02
C GLU A 272 -0.59 7.20 19.37
N GLY A 273 -1.43 8.11 19.89
CA GLY A 273 -1.17 8.79 21.16
C GLY A 273 -1.09 7.83 22.36
N SER A 274 -1.97 6.82 22.40
CA SER A 274 -1.94 5.77 23.43
C SER A 274 -0.70 4.89 23.30
N ILE A 275 -0.27 4.61 22.07
CA ILE A 275 0.92 3.81 21.80
C ILE A 275 2.18 4.52 22.24
N LYS A 276 2.34 5.81 21.92
CA LYS A 276 3.50 6.59 22.39
C LYS A 276 3.63 6.49 23.90
N ASN A 277 2.52 6.59 24.64
CA ASN A 277 2.50 6.42 26.08
C ASN A 277 2.92 5.01 26.52
N VAL A 278 2.38 3.96 25.90
CA VAL A 278 2.76 2.57 26.21
C VAL A 278 4.24 2.34 25.94
N PHE A 279 4.75 2.78 24.79
CA PHE A 279 6.17 2.63 24.44
C PHE A 279 7.08 3.44 25.36
N ASN A 280 6.69 4.65 25.76
CA ASN A 280 7.45 5.44 26.73
C ASN A 280 7.54 4.76 28.11
N LEU A 281 6.49 4.03 28.51
CA LEU A 281 6.48 3.28 29.77
C LEU A 281 7.28 1.97 29.69
N VAL A 282 7.26 1.30 28.54
CA VAL A 282 7.88 -0.03 28.34
C VAL A 282 9.33 0.04 27.85
N SER A 283 9.75 1.15 27.23
CA SER A 283 11.13 1.33 26.73
C SER A 283 12.16 1.53 27.83
N LEU A 284 11.75 2.07 29.00
CA LEU A 284 12.63 2.29 30.15
C LEU A 284 13.42 1.03 30.61
N PRO A 285 12.80 -0.15 30.76
CA PRO A 285 13.52 -1.37 31.10
C PRO A 285 14.20 -2.10 29.92
N LEU A 286 13.92 -1.73 28.67
CA LEU A 286 14.40 -2.43 27.46
C LEU A 286 15.44 -1.64 26.66
N PHE A 287 15.84 -0.46 27.17
CA PHE A 287 16.65 0.50 26.43
C PHE A 287 17.96 -0.07 25.85
N SER A 288 18.60 -1.02 26.54
CA SER A 288 19.83 -1.68 26.07
C SER A 288 19.67 -2.61 24.87
N LEU A 289 18.44 -2.89 24.45
CA LEU A 289 18.11 -3.82 23.36
C LEU A 289 17.43 -3.12 22.18
N LEU A 290 17.14 -1.83 22.34
CA LEU A 290 16.56 -1.04 21.27
C LEU A 290 17.66 -0.70 20.26
N PRO A 291 17.32 -0.62 18.97
CA PRO A 291 18.28 -0.23 17.94
C PRO A 291 18.95 1.11 18.28
N SER A 292 20.21 1.28 17.85
CA SER A 292 20.92 2.55 18.04
C SER A 292 20.09 3.72 17.47
N GLY A 293 19.99 4.81 18.21
CA GLY A 293 19.21 5.98 17.79
C GLY A 293 17.69 5.85 17.90
N PHE A 294 17.17 4.77 18.49
CA PHE A 294 15.76 4.60 18.78
C PHE A 294 15.24 5.73 19.69
N SER A 295 14.11 6.31 19.29
CA SER A 295 13.21 7.02 20.18
C SER A 295 11.79 6.59 19.86
N VAL A 296 10.88 6.67 20.83
CA VAL A 296 9.47 6.32 20.61
C VAL A 296 8.88 7.15 19.47
N ASP A 297 9.21 8.43 19.38
CA ASP A 297 8.76 9.29 18.29
C ASP A 297 9.33 8.85 16.94
N LYS A 298 10.64 8.57 16.82
CA LYS A 298 11.20 8.08 15.55
C LYS A 298 10.58 6.75 15.13
N PHE A 299 10.40 5.84 16.09
CA PHE A 299 9.80 4.54 15.84
C PHE A 299 8.35 4.65 15.36
N VAL A 300 7.50 5.35 16.11
CA VAL A 300 6.10 5.57 15.73
C VAL A 300 6.04 6.32 14.40
N ASN A 301 6.93 7.30 14.21
CA ASN A 301 6.94 8.09 13.00
C ASN A 301 7.31 7.28 11.76
N TRP A 302 8.26 6.37 11.88
CA TRP A 302 8.67 5.50 10.79
C TRP A 302 7.64 4.40 10.53
N VAL A 303 7.17 3.72 11.58
CA VAL A 303 6.24 2.58 11.43
C VAL A 303 4.95 3.01 10.76
N PHE A 304 4.38 4.15 11.14
CA PHE A 304 3.13 4.67 10.58
C PHE A 304 3.36 5.68 9.47
N ASP A 305 4.56 5.72 8.89
CA ASP A 305 4.83 6.60 7.75
C ASP A 305 4.12 6.07 6.50
N VAL A 306 2.98 6.64 6.18
CA VAL A 306 2.22 6.29 4.97
C VAL A 306 2.85 6.89 3.70
N THR A 307 3.82 7.79 3.85
CA THR A 307 4.62 8.39 2.78
C THR A 307 5.90 7.62 2.45
N SER A 308 6.07 6.47 3.11
CA SER A 308 7.10 5.50 2.76
C SER A 308 6.46 4.15 2.46
N PRO A 309 6.91 3.45 1.40
CA PRO A 309 6.44 2.08 1.15
C PRO A 309 7.12 1.05 2.06
N LYS A 310 8.26 1.40 2.69
CA LYS A 310 9.10 0.47 3.46
C LYS A 310 8.39 -0.17 4.66
N PRO A 311 7.65 0.56 5.52
CA PRO A 311 7.09 -0.02 6.74
C PRO A 311 6.08 -1.12 6.45
N LEU A 312 5.13 -0.87 5.55
CA LEU A 312 4.08 -1.84 5.23
C LEU A 312 4.57 -2.98 4.34
N TYR A 313 5.59 -2.76 3.51
CA TYR A 313 6.30 -3.88 2.86
C TYR A 313 6.94 -4.79 3.91
N CYS A 314 7.69 -4.21 4.86
CA CYS A 314 8.38 -4.97 5.90
C CYS A 314 7.42 -5.75 6.78
N LEU A 315 6.38 -5.09 7.27
CA LEU A 315 5.37 -5.71 8.09
C LEU A 315 4.66 -6.81 7.32
N SER A 316 4.43 -6.65 6.01
CA SER A 316 3.82 -7.71 5.19
C SER A 316 4.71 -8.96 5.12
N ASP A 317 6.03 -8.80 4.98
CA ASP A 317 6.96 -9.94 5.00
C ASP A 317 7.06 -10.59 6.39
N ALA A 318 7.18 -9.78 7.44
CA ALA A 318 7.13 -10.28 8.81
C ALA A 318 5.82 -11.03 9.10
N ALA A 319 4.70 -10.53 8.56
CA ALA A 319 3.41 -11.18 8.68
C ALA A 319 3.37 -12.54 8.01
N TRP A 320 4.20 -12.79 7.01
CA TRP A 320 4.15 -14.01 6.23
C TRP A 320 4.82 -15.17 6.93
N THR A 321 5.92 -14.91 7.62
CA THR A 321 6.79 -15.92 8.23
C THR A 321 6.50 -16.15 9.70
N ASN A 322 5.91 -15.17 10.40
CA ASN A 322 5.79 -15.21 11.86
C ASN A 322 4.44 -15.75 12.37
N THR A 323 4.42 -17.02 12.79
CA THR A 323 3.22 -17.70 13.32
C THR A 323 2.63 -17.08 14.58
N ASN A 324 3.35 -16.19 15.28
CA ASN A 324 2.81 -15.47 16.43
C ASN A 324 1.60 -14.60 16.07
N PHE A 325 1.38 -14.33 14.78
CA PHE A 325 0.27 -13.52 14.29
C PHE A 325 -1.01 -14.31 13.93
N ASP A 326 -0.99 -15.64 14.06
CA ASP A 326 -2.14 -16.48 13.68
C ASP A 326 -3.41 -16.17 14.50
N ASN A 327 -3.24 -15.72 15.74
CA ASN A 327 -4.33 -15.49 16.70
C ASN A 327 -4.20 -14.14 17.43
N LEU A 328 -3.88 -13.07 16.69
CA LEU A 328 -3.87 -11.73 17.30
C LEU A 328 -5.29 -11.29 17.64
N THR A 329 -5.43 -10.64 18.80
CA THR A 329 -6.65 -9.90 19.12
C THR A 329 -6.74 -8.68 18.21
N THR A 330 -7.70 -8.65 17.29
CA THR A 330 -7.92 -7.54 16.35
C THR A 330 -8.99 -6.55 16.84
N THR A 331 -9.05 -6.35 18.16
CA THR A 331 -9.99 -5.40 18.79
C THR A 331 -9.24 -4.39 19.64
N SER A 332 -9.93 -3.37 20.16
CA SER A 332 -9.35 -2.40 21.09
C SER A 332 -8.75 -3.04 22.35
N ALA A 333 -9.17 -4.26 22.71
CA ALA A 333 -8.56 -5.05 23.79
C ALA A 333 -7.10 -5.44 23.52
N LEU A 334 -6.61 -5.28 22.27
CA LEU A 334 -5.20 -5.40 21.94
C LEU A 334 -4.34 -4.44 22.77
N LEU A 335 -4.76 -3.18 22.88
CA LEU A 335 -3.98 -2.12 23.52
C LEU A 335 -3.82 -2.33 25.02
N SER A 336 -4.76 -3.05 25.64
CA SER A 336 -4.69 -3.43 27.05
C SER A 336 -4.01 -4.80 27.28
N SER A 337 -3.68 -5.53 26.21
CA SER A 337 -3.10 -6.86 26.28
C SER A 337 -1.57 -6.82 26.10
N VAL A 338 -0.84 -6.79 27.22
CA VAL A 338 0.63 -6.91 27.21
C VAL A 338 1.08 -8.14 26.42
N THR A 339 0.41 -9.28 26.58
CA THR A 339 0.70 -10.51 25.83
C THR A 339 0.61 -10.33 24.31
N SER A 340 -0.35 -9.56 23.83
CA SER A 340 -0.49 -9.30 22.40
C SER A 340 0.61 -8.35 21.92
N LEU A 341 0.89 -7.28 22.65
CA LEU A 341 1.99 -6.36 22.35
C LEU A 341 3.34 -7.09 22.31
N THR A 342 3.60 -8.04 23.22
CA THR A 342 4.86 -8.81 23.21
C THR A 342 5.02 -9.72 21.98
N LYS A 343 3.92 -10.09 21.31
CA LYS A 343 3.98 -10.88 20.07
C LYS A 343 4.25 -10.00 18.85
N ILE A 344 3.75 -8.76 18.86
CA ILE A 344 3.77 -7.84 17.71
C ILE A 344 5.05 -7.01 17.69
N LEU A 345 5.45 -6.52 18.86
CA LEU A 345 6.53 -5.57 19.01
C LEU A 345 7.87 -6.01 18.39
N PRO A 346 8.32 -7.28 18.53
CA PRO A 346 9.58 -7.71 17.93
C PRO A 346 9.65 -7.50 16.42
N ALA A 347 8.58 -7.82 15.67
CA ALA A 347 8.55 -7.64 14.22
C ALA A 347 8.57 -6.16 13.82
N PHE A 348 7.83 -5.32 14.55
CA PHE A 348 7.84 -3.88 14.30
C PHE A 348 9.22 -3.26 14.58
N LEU A 349 9.88 -3.67 15.67
CA LEU A 349 11.24 -3.23 16.00
C LEU A 349 12.29 -3.71 15.00
N GLN A 350 12.16 -4.96 14.52
CA GLN A 350 13.02 -5.49 13.45
C GLN A 350 12.84 -4.70 12.15
N CYS A 351 11.60 -4.39 11.78
CA CYS A 351 11.31 -3.55 10.62
C CYS A 351 11.90 -2.15 10.76
N PHE A 352 11.73 -1.54 11.93
CA PHE A 352 12.31 -0.23 12.24
C PHE A 352 13.84 -0.24 12.17
N SER A 353 14.49 -1.27 12.72
CA SER A 353 15.95 -1.34 12.69
C SER A 353 16.49 -1.44 11.27
N LEU A 354 15.82 -2.19 10.40
CA LEU A 354 16.20 -2.29 8.98
C LEU A 354 15.93 -1.00 8.21
N GLY A 355 14.80 -0.34 8.47
CA GLY A 355 14.42 0.87 7.75
C GLY A 355 15.09 2.17 8.20
N CYS A 356 15.63 2.22 9.43
CA CYS A 356 16.33 3.39 9.97
C CYS A 356 17.86 3.30 9.90
N SER A 357 18.41 2.19 9.39
CA SER A 357 19.86 2.02 9.21
C SER A 357 20.42 2.70 7.95
N SER A 358 19.55 3.26 7.12
CA SER A 358 19.86 4.12 5.96
C SER A 358 19.68 5.58 6.32
#